data_AF-A0A352SKG6-F1
#
_entry.id   AF-A0A352SKG6-F1
#
_cell.length_a   1.000
_cell.length_b   1.000
_cell.length_c   1.000
_cell.angle_alpha   90.00
_cell.angle_beta   90.00
_cell.angle_gamma   90.00
#
_symmetry.space_group_name_H-M   'P 1'
#
loop_
_entity.id
_entity.type
_entity.pdbx_description
1 polymer ?
#
loop_
_entity_poly.entity_id
_entity_poly.type
_entity_poly.pdbx_seq_one_letter_code
_entity_poly.pdbx_strand_id
1 'polypeptide(L)'
;MRLSFRARQPITFSAVLLALAISIIFKPALIQAQFLTDRDAVAFVGGEPITQSEVRTFYAQNYPLDTAHRDSLRSFLKDYVIFRAKLLEAEQMGLDQNPAYNEEVSSFAETTAPSYWIEKGIKNEIIDRFLEKRTSELKVQHLLIRLRQDATVRQLNEASETLLQARNEWLNGASFDSLNNAISSKVNGRPAGGELPWFSAGATVIDFEDAAYGLPVSTISEPIRTQFGLHLIKVLEKRPTHPAREVSHVFFRDAKADSVQIDEAMQALTNGTPWSEVVQRYSAAANPASPGGSMGFVGYDMRYADSFVDLVMNLDPSQPYEGPFESQYGAHILRLDSVQQYQTVDEEREDAIATLERLAYFQVDDEDIDNRLLNTDFVQKNEEVLDAFNQWLLEGEGQSLSDMEILEPFSYEVLLRLDHPRFQEFDVPSLELTVSSYVDWVIQQKEASNPMDVSPRWLDEYIKEYLRPYLTPMTRIQFADFNTSLIQYERGLLVFNYNDQALWNPSYADTTAVQAHY
;
A
#
# COMPACT_ATOMS: atom_id res chain seq x y z
N MET A 1 34.18 23.90 50.69
CA MET A 1 34.13 22.61 49.98
C MET A 1 32.77 21.98 50.31
N ARG A 2 31.75 22.22 49.47
CA ARG A 2 30.37 21.75 49.65
C ARG A 2 30.16 20.54 48.73
N LEU A 3 29.80 19.40 49.30
CA LEU A 3 29.41 18.18 48.57
C LEU A 3 27.93 18.29 48.20
N SER A 4 27.64 18.19 46.90
CA SER A 4 26.28 18.14 46.36
C SER A 4 25.81 16.68 46.24
N PHE A 5 24.60 16.42 46.72
CA PHE A 5 23.87 15.18 46.45
C PHE A 5 23.24 15.27 45.05
N ARG A 6 23.58 14.33 44.16
CA ARG A 6 22.87 14.11 42.90
C ARG A 6 21.65 13.23 43.15
N ALA A 7 20.47 13.71 42.76
CA ALA A 7 19.25 12.92 42.68
C ALA A 7 19.41 11.77 41.66
N ARG A 8 18.95 10.57 42.02
CA ARG A 8 18.83 9.43 41.11
C ARG A 8 17.68 9.67 40.15
N GLN A 9 17.91 9.44 38.86
CA GLN A 9 16.86 9.45 37.84
C GLN A 9 15.99 8.18 37.95
N PRO A 10 14.70 8.23 37.57
CA PRO A 10 13.85 7.05 37.49
C PRO A 10 14.32 6.16 36.33
N ILE A 11 14.40 4.86 36.59
CA ILE A 11 14.73 3.85 35.59
C ILE A 11 13.45 3.55 34.81
N THR A 12 13.39 3.95 33.55
CA THR A 12 12.37 3.48 32.59
C THR A 12 12.68 2.02 32.23
N PHE A 13 11.90 1.09 32.77
CA PHE A 13 11.99 -0.34 32.42
C PHE A 13 11.11 -0.62 31.20
N SER A 14 11.69 -0.48 30.02
CA SER A 14 11.14 -0.98 28.77
C SER A 14 11.87 -2.26 28.36
N ALA A 15 11.14 -3.22 27.76
CA ALA A 15 11.66 -4.23 26.82
C ALA A 15 12.06 -5.67 27.28
N VAL A 16 11.72 -6.21 28.46
CA VAL A 16 12.16 -7.60 28.80
C VAL A 16 11.05 -8.63 29.04
N LEU A 17 9.77 -8.24 29.14
CA LEU A 17 8.64 -9.21 29.20
C LEU A 17 7.79 -9.29 27.92
N LEU A 18 8.13 -8.50 26.90
CA LEU A 18 7.43 -8.40 25.61
C LEU A 18 7.77 -9.54 24.61
N ALA A 19 8.67 -10.47 24.97
CA ALA A 19 9.26 -11.44 24.04
C ALA A 19 8.49 -12.78 23.90
N LEU A 20 7.27 -12.92 24.43
CA LEU A 20 6.51 -14.18 24.37
C LEU A 20 5.19 -14.10 23.58
N ALA A 21 4.86 -12.95 22.96
CA ALA A 21 3.55 -12.75 22.34
C ALA A 21 3.53 -12.58 20.80
N ILE A 22 4.67 -12.61 20.09
CA ILE A 22 4.66 -12.32 18.65
C ILE A 22 5.43 -13.38 17.86
N SER A 23 4.75 -14.47 17.50
CA SER A 23 4.97 -15.21 16.24
C SER A 23 4.02 -16.39 16.14
N ILE A 24 2.77 -16.18 15.71
CA ILE A 24 1.98 -17.22 15.02
C ILE A 24 1.11 -16.55 13.96
N ILE A 25 1.34 -16.92 12.70
CA ILE A 25 0.52 -16.60 11.53
C ILE A 25 -0.84 -17.30 11.72
N PHE A 26 -1.96 -16.55 11.70
CA PHE A 26 -3.31 -17.12 11.75
C PHE A 26 -4.14 -16.74 10.52
N LYS A 27 -4.87 -17.74 9.98
CA LYS A 27 -5.90 -17.58 8.95
C LYS A 27 -7.23 -17.20 9.60
N PRO A 28 -8.06 -16.32 9.00
CA PRO A 28 -9.32 -15.92 9.59
C PRO A 28 -10.36 -17.03 9.40
N ALA A 29 -10.96 -17.50 10.50
CA ALA A 29 -12.22 -18.23 10.47
C ALA A 29 -13.31 -17.26 10.92
N LEU A 30 -14.18 -16.83 9.99
CA LEU A 30 -15.41 -16.13 10.32
C LEU A 30 -16.29 -17.04 11.19
N ILE A 31 -16.67 -16.56 12.38
CA ILE A 31 -17.68 -17.23 13.22
C ILE A 31 -18.90 -16.34 13.29
N GLN A 32 -20.01 -16.83 12.74
CA GLN A 32 -21.35 -16.29 12.97
C GLN A 32 -21.73 -16.47 14.43
N ALA A 33 -22.13 -15.38 15.09
CA ALA A 33 -22.68 -15.40 16.43
C ALA A 33 -24.06 -16.09 16.44
N GLN A 34 -24.13 -17.29 16.98
CA GLN A 34 -25.38 -17.87 17.48
C GLN A 34 -25.47 -17.64 18.98
N PHE A 35 -26.62 -17.14 19.43
CA PHE A 35 -26.95 -16.88 20.83
C PHE A 35 -26.63 -18.09 21.72
N LEU A 36 -25.63 -17.93 22.59
CA LEU A 36 -25.18 -18.92 23.57
C LEU A 36 -26.18 -18.96 24.74
N THR A 37 -26.66 -20.15 25.07
CA THR A 37 -27.42 -20.39 26.31
C THR A 37 -26.53 -21.12 27.32
N ASP A 38 -26.80 -20.94 28.61
CA ASP A 38 -26.13 -21.46 29.83
C ASP A 38 -25.74 -22.96 29.85
N ARG A 39 -26.08 -23.75 28.82
CA ARG A 39 -25.89 -25.21 28.79
C ARG A 39 -24.45 -25.67 28.47
N ASP A 40 -23.60 -24.78 27.97
CA ASP A 40 -22.22 -25.09 27.57
C ASP A 40 -21.15 -24.46 28.50
N ALA A 41 -21.55 -24.00 29.70
CA ALA A 41 -20.65 -23.46 30.70
C ALA A 41 -19.77 -24.55 31.32
N VAL A 42 -18.46 -24.30 31.40
CA VAL A 42 -17.45 -25.21 31.99
C VAL A 42 -16.86 -24.68 33.29
N ALA A 43 -17.04 -23.39 33.59
CA ALA A 43 -16.75 -22.74 34.87
C ALA A 43 -17.58 -21.46 35.02
N PHE A 44 -17.53 -20.81 36.18
CA PHE A 44 -18.13 -19.50 36.45
C PHE A 44 -17.13 -18.63 37.21
N VAL A 45 -17.17 -17.32 36.99
CA VAL A 45 -16.41 -16.33 37.77
C VAL A 45 -17.33 -15.13 38.00
N GLY A 46 -17.60 -14.78 39.26
CA GLY A 46 -18.50 -13.67 39.59
C GLY A 46 -19.95 -13.83 39.11
N GLY A 47 -20.39 -15.07 38.88
CA GLY A 47 -21.70 -15.37 38.28
C GLY A 47 -21.73 -15.38 36.76
N GLU A 48 -20.66 -14.91 36.09
CA GLU A 48 -20.53 -14.96 34.63
C GLU A 48 -20.03 -16.33 34.16
N PRO A 49 -20.69 -16.98 33.18
CA PRO A 49 -20.26 -18.28 32.67
C PRO A 49 -18.96 -18.16 31.85
N ILE A 50 -18.09 -19.16 32.00
CA ILE A 50 -16.99 -19.45 31.07
C ILE A 50 -17.44 -20.62 30.21
N THR A 51 -17.60 -20.41 28.91
CA THR A 51 -18.16 -21.41 27.99
C THR A 51 -17.11 -22.32 27.39
N GLN A 52 -17.51 -23.50 26.90
CA GLN A 52 -16.60 -24.40 26.18
C GLN A 52 -16.01 -23.74 24.92
N SER A 53 -16.79 -22.93 24.20
CA SER A 53 -16.33 -22.21 23.01
C SER A 53 -15.27 -21.17 23.36
N GLU A 54 -15.48 -20.40 24.44
CA GLU A 54 -14.50 -19.44 24.96
C GLU A 54 -13.18 -20.12 25.31
N VAL A 55 -13.22 -21.21 26.09
CA VAL A 55 -12.01 -21.95 26.48
C VAL A 55 -11.28 -22.49 25.27
N ARG A 56 -12.00 -23.03 24.28
CA ARG A 56 -11.41 -23.49 23.02
C ARG A 56 -10.73 -22.34 22.26
N THR A 57 -11.38 -21.19 22.16
CA THR A 57 -10.85 -20.00 21.46
C THR A 57 -9.57 -19.51 22.12
N PHE A 58 -9.56 -19.30 23.44
CA PHE A 58 -8.37 -18.82 24.14
C PHE A 58 -7.26 -19.90 24.21
N TYR A 59 -7.61 -21.19 24.27
CA TYR A 59 -6.62 -22.26 24.17
C TYR A 59 -5.92 -22.23 22.81
N ALA A 60 -6.68 -22.13 21.71
CA ALA A 60 -6.15 -22.10 20.34
C ALA A 60 -5.21 -20.91 20.06
N GLN A 61 -5.37 -19.81 20.79
CA GLN A 61 -4.51 -18.63 20.69
C GLN A 61 -3.12 -18.87 21.30
N ASN A 62 -3.00 -19.79 22.26
CA ASN A 62 -1.76 -20.04 23.00
C ASN A 62 -1.12 -21.40 22.66
N TYR A 63 -1.91 -22.35 22.15
CA TYR A 63 -1.49 -23.72 21.92
C TYR A 63 -2.12 -24.30 20.65
N PRO A 64 -1.38 -25.09 19.84
CA PRO A 64 -1.94 -25.82 18.71
C PRO A 64 -3.08 -26.76 19.13
N LEU A 65 -4.22 -26.69 18.44
CA LEU A 65 -5.42 -27.46 18.80
C LEU A 65 -5.24 -28.98 18.70
N ASP A 66 -4.34 -29.46 17.86
CA ASP A 66 -4.00 -30.88 17.71
C ASP A 66 -3.21 -31.44 18.92
N THR A 67 -2.61 -30.56 19.74
CA THR A 67 -1.97 -30.93 21.00
C THR A 67 -2.94 -30.96 22.19
N ALA A 68 -4.20 -30.55 22.00
CA ALA A 68 -5.20 -30.47 23.06
C ALA A 68 -5.58 -31.86 23.59
N HIS A 69 -5.39 -32.07 24.89
CA HIS A 69 -5.82 -33.27 25.61
C HIS A 69 -6.46 -32.89 26.95
N ARG A 70 -7.14 -33.85 27.59
CA ARG A 70 -7.97 -33.57 28.77
C ARG A 70 -7.21 -32.82 29.87
N ASP A 71 -5.98 -33.23 30.16
CA ASP A 71 -5.19 -32.63 31.24
C ASP A 71 -4.66 -31.24 30.88
N SER A 72 -4.24 -31.01 29.62
CA SER A 72 -3.81 -29.67 29.17
C SER A 72 -4.97 -28.68 29.17
N LEU A 73 -6.16 -29.10 28.70
CA LEU A 73 -7.38 -28.29 28.74
C LEU A 73 -7.82 -28.00 30.19
N ARG A 74 -7.70 -28.98 31.09
CA ARG A 74 -8.04 -28.79 32.51
C ARG A 74 -7.08 -27.82 33.20
N SER A 75 -5.78 -27.95 32.93
CA SER A 75 -4.76 -27.04 33.45
C SER A 75 -4.99 -25.62 32.93
N PHE A 76 -5.21 -25.48 31.63
CA PHE A 76 -5.51 -24.20 31.00
C PHE A 76 -6.78 -23.57 31.59
N LEU A 77 -7.87 -24.33 31.73
CA LEU A 77 -9.12 -23.83 32.32
C LEU A 77 -8.89 -23.30 33.75
N LYS A 78 -8.07 -23.97 34.56
CA LYS A 78 -7.73 -23.50 35.91
C LYS A 78 -7.03 -22.14 35.86
N ASP A 79 -6.03 -21.99 35.00
CA ASP A 79 -5.28 -20.73 34.87
C ASP A 79 -6.18 -19.63 34.29
N TYR A 80 -7.07 -19.99 33.36
CA TYR A 80 -8.04 -19.08 32.76
C TYR A 80 -9.08 -18.57 33.76
N VAL A 81 -9.58 -19.44 34.64
CA VAL A 81 -10.48 -19.04 35.75
C VAL A 81 -9.78 -18.04 36.66
N ILE A 82 -8.51 -18.29 37.01
CA ILE A 82 -7.72 -17.35 37.83
C ILE A 82 -7.55 -16.00 37.11
N PHE A 83 -7.23 -16.03 35.82
CA PHE A 83 -7.13 -14.82 35.00
C PHE A 83 -8.44 -14.02 34.99
N ARG A 84 -9.57 -14.69 34.74
CA ARG A 84 -10.91 -14.07 34.76
C ARG A 84 -11.25 -13.49 36.14
N ALA A 85 -10.90 -14.17 37.23
CA ALA A 85 -11.15 -13.68 38.58
C ALA A 85 -10.33 -12.42 38.90
N LYS A 86 -9.07 -12.37 38.47
CA LYS A 86 -8.23 -11.17 38.60
C LYS A 86 -8.75 -10.01 37.76
N LEU A 87 -9.25 -10.29 36.55
CA LEU A 87 -9.84 -9.26 35.69
C LEU A 87 -11.06 -8.63 36.37
N LEU A 88 -11.97 -9.47 36.89
CA LEU A 88 -13.16 -9.03 37.60
C LEU A 88 -12.83 -8.18 38.84
N GLU A 89 -11.84 -8.60 39.63
CA GLU A 89 -11.39 -7.84 40.80
C GLU A 89 -10.77 -6.49 40.39
N ALA A 90 -9.97 -6.47 39.33
CA ALA A 90 -9.35 -5.26 38.81
C ALA A 90 -10.40 -4.23 38.33
N GLU A 91 -11.47 -4.69 37.67
CA GLU A 91 -12.63 -3.87 37.28
C GLU A 91 -13.38 -3.32 38.50
N GLN A 92 -13.59 -4.14 39.54
CA GLN A 92 -14.25 -3.68 40.79
C GLN A 92 -13.42 -2.64 41.54
N MET A 93 -12.10 -2.73 41.45
CA MET A 93 -11.17 -1.74 41.97
C MET A 93 -11.10 -0.46 41.12
N GLY A 94 -11.76 -0.42 39.96
CA GLY A 94 -11.74 0.71 39.03
C GLY A 94 -10.39 0.93 38.36
N LEU A 95 -9.55 -0.11 38.24
CA LEU A 95 -8.23 -0.01 37.63
C LEU A 95 -8.28 0.28 36.13
N ASP A 96 -9.37 -0.11 35.48
CA ASP A 96 -9.75 0.20 34.10
C ASP A 96 -10.10 1.69 33.89
N GLN A 97 -10.42 2.42 34.96
CA GLN A 97 -10.71 3.85 34.91
C GLN A 97 -9.47 4.71 35.19
N ASN A 98 -8.33 4.09 35.50
CA ASN A 98 -7.09 4.81 35.78
C ASN A 98 -6.58 5.51 34.50
N PRO A 99 -6.32 6.83 34.54
CA PRO A 99 -5.76 7.55 33.39
C PRO A 99 -4.49 6.91 32.82
N ALA A 100 -3.60 6.38 33.66
CA ALA A 100 -2.37 5.73 33.20
C ALA A 100 -2.64 4.41 32.45
N TYR A 101 -3.68 3.67 32.84
CA TYR A 101 -4.10 2.47 32.11
C TYR A 101 -4.65 2.85 30.73
N ASN A 102 -5.53 3.85 30.68
CA ASN A 102 -6.14 4.33 29.42
C ASN A 102 -5.10 4.92 28.46
N GLU A 103 -4.10 5.62 28.98
CA GLU A 103 -2.98 6.16 28.19
C GLU A 103 -2.13 5.04 27.58
N GLU A 104 -1.79 4.01 28.36
CA GLU A 104 -1.01 2.87 27.88
C GLU A 104 -1.77 2.06 26.80
N VAL A 105 -3.07 1.80 27.00
CA VAL A 105 -3.93 1.15 26.00
C VAL A 105 -4.01 1.98 24.72
N SER A 106 -4.24 3.29 24.85
CA SER A 106 -4.30 4.22 23.71
C SER A 106 -2.96 4.23 22.95
N SER A 107 -1.84 4.28 23.67
CA SER A 107 -0.50 4.27 23.07
C SER A 107 -0.22 2.98 22.30
N PHE A 108 -0.58 1.82 22.85
CA PHE A 108 -0.47 0.54 22.15
C PHE A 108 -1.32 0.54 20.86
N ALA A 109 -2.56 1.01 20.94
CA ALA A 109 -3.45 1.05 19.79
C ALA A 109 -2.95 2.00 18.69
N GLU A 110 -2.56 3.23 19.07
CA GLU A 110 -2.04 4.25 18.15
C GLU A 110 -0.74 3.85 17.46
N THR A 111 0.15 3.14 18.16
CA THR A 111 1.43 2.69 17.59
C THR A 111 1.29 1.44 16.72
N THR A 112 0.25 0.63 16.95
CA THR A 112 0.05 -0.64 16.24
C THR A 112 -0.88 -0.49 15.03
N ALA A 113 -1.86 0.42 15.09
CA ALA A 113 -2.84 0.63 14.02
C ALA A 113 -2.20 0.91 12.64
N PRO A 114 -1.18 1.79 12.51
CA PRO A 114 -0.53 2.07 11.23
C PRO A 114 -0.02 0.82 10.51
N SER A 115 0.63 -0.10 11.24
CA SER A 115 1.17 -1.32 10.65
C SER A 115 0.10 -2.25 10.09
N TYR A 116 -1.11 -2.25 10.67
CA TYR A 116 -2.23 -3.02 10.11
C TYR A 116 -2.72 -2.43 8.78
N TRP A 117 -2.84 -1.10 8.69
CA TRP A 117 -3.19 -0.45 7.42
C TRP A 117 -2.12 -0.67 6.35
N ILE A 118 -0.84 -0.52 6.70
CA ILE A 118 0.27 -0.74 5.75
C ILE A 118 0.29 -2.20 5.28
N GLU A 119 0.42 -3.17 6.20
CA GLU A 119 0.67 -4.56 5.83
C GLU A 119 -0.59 -5.25 5.30
N LYS A 120 -1.74 -5.02 5.93
CA LYS A 120 -2.99 -5.74 5.59
C LYS A 120 -3.93 -4.95 4.71
N GLY A 121 -3.94 -3.62 4.82
CA GLY A 121 -4.81 -2.75 4.03
C GLY A 121 -4.23 -2.39 2.67
N ILE A 122 -2.95 -1.99 2.62
CA ILE A 122 -2.32 -1.41 1.44
C ILE A 122 -1.46 -2.43 0.70
N LYS A 123 -0.43 -2.99 1.35
CA LYS A 123 0.54 -3.88 0.70
C LYS A 123 -0.08 -5.14 0.14
N ASN A 124 -0.99 -5.79 0.86
CA ASN A 124 -1.69 -6.98 0.37
C ASN A 124 -2.47 -6.69 -0.93
N GLU A 125 -3.18 -5.55 -1.00
CA GLU A 125 -3.89 -5.17 -2.23
C GLU A 125 -2.94 -4.88 -3.38
N ILE A 126 -1.82 -4.20 -3.12
CA ILE A 126 -0.79 -3.95 -4.13
C ILE A 126 -0.20 -5.28 -4.62
N ILE A 127 0.09 -6.23 -3.72
CA ILE A 127 0.57 -7.57 -4.07
C ILE A 127 -0.42 -8.28 -4.98
N ASP A 128 -1.69 -8.34 -4.58
CA ASP A 128 -2.71 -9.07 -5.34
C ASP A 128 -2.91 -8.46 -6.74
N ARG A 129 -3.02 -7.13 -6.85
CA ARG A 129 -3.10 -6.43 -8.14
C ARG A 129 -1.84 -6.64 -8.98
N PHE A 130 -0.66 -6.56 -8.38
CA PHE A 130 0.61 -6.75 -9.08
C PHE A 130 0.72 -8.16 -9.66
N LEU A 131 0.42 -9.18 -8.85
CA LEU A 131 0.45 -10.58 -9.27
C LEU A 131 -0.54 -10.86 -10.41
N GLU A 132 -1.76 -10.34 -10.31
CA GLU A 132 -2.76 -10.46 -11.37
C GLU A 132 -2.24 -9.85 -12.69
N LYS A 133 -1.75 -8.62 -12.64
CA LYS A 133 -1.26 -7.92 -13.83
C LYS A 133 -0.02 -8.56 -14.44
N ARG A 134 0.91 -9.09 -13.63
CA ARG A 134 2.15 -9.74 -14.08
C ARG A 134 1.90 -10.96 -14.98
N THR A 135 0.67 -11.47 -15.05
CA THR A 135 0.29 -12.55 -15.97
C THR A 135 0.21 -12.12 -17.45
N SER A 136 0.17 -10.81 -17.72
CA SER A 136 0.09 -10.29 -19.08
C SER A 136 0.95 -9.04 -19.29
N GLU A 137 1.36 -8.83 -20.53
CA GLU A 137 2.01 -7.61 -21.00
C GLU A 137 1.00 -6.77 -21.79
N LEU A 138 1.11 -5.45 -21.69
CA LEU A 138 0.31 -4.50 -22.46
C LEU A 138 1.17 -3.69 -23.41
N LYS A 139 0.58 -3.36 -24.55
CA LYS A 139 1.06 -2.30 -25.43
C LYS A 139 0.00 -1.20 -25.47
N VAL A 140 0.38 0.04 -25.18
CA VAL A 140 -0.57 1.16 -25.08
C VAL A 140 -0.07 2.38 -25.83
N GLN A 141 -0.99 3.30 -26.11
CA GLN A 141 -0.70 4.68 -26.46
C GLN A 141 -1.31 5.58 -25.41
N HIS A 142 -0.70 6.72 -25.11
CA HIS A 142 -1.29 7.69 -24.20
C HIS A 142 -1.10 9.14 -24.63
N LEU A 143 -2.05 10.00 -24.23
CA LEU A 143 -1.88 11.45 -24.20
C LEU A 143 -1.46 11.86 -22.79
N LEU A 144 -0.78 13.01 -22.67
CA LEU A 144 -0.43 13.58 -21.36
C LEU A 144 -0.52 15.11 -21.40
N ILE A 145 -1.43 15.67 -20.59
CA ILE A 145 -1.37 17.08 -20.20
C ILE A 145 -0.70 17.17 -18.82
N ARG A 146 0.52 17.72 -18.77
CA ARG A 146 1.29 17.82 -17.54
C ARG A 146 0.64 18.82 -16.59
N LEU A 147 0.33 18.35 -15.39
CA LEU A 147 -0.20 19.15 -14.31
C LEU A 147 0.53 18.78 -13.03
N ARG A 148 0.96 19.80 -12.29
CA ARG A 148 1.52 19.61 -10.94
C ARG A 148 0.47 18.99 -10.02
N GLN A 149 0.89 18.29 -8.97
CA GLN A 149 -0.05 17.65 -8.03
C GLN A 149 -1.01 18.64 -7.35
N ASP A 150 -0.55 19.88 -7.13
CA ASP A 150 -1.30 21.01 -6.56
C ASP A 150 -2.08 21.83 -7.62
N ALA A 151 -2.37 21.25 -8.78
CA ALA A 151 -3.15 21.92 -9.82
C ALA A 151 -4.51 22.39 -9.28
N THR A 152 -4.92 23.58 -9.73
CA THR A 152 -6.17 24.20 -9.30
C THR A 152 -7.38 23.57 -9.99
N VAL A 153 -8.59 23.82 -9.47
CA VAL A 153 -9.86 23.37 -10.10
C VAL A 153 -9.91 23.80 -11.57
N ARG A 154 -9.53 25.05 -11.87
CA ARG A 154 -9.49 25.57 -13.24
C ARG A 154 -8.56 24.75 -14.14
N GLN A 155 -7.32 24.54 -13.71
CA GLN A 155 -6.32 23.83 -14.52
C GLN A 155 -6.73 22.38 -14.79
N LEU A 156 -7.33 21.73 -13.79
CA LEU A 156 -7.85 20.38 -13.93
C LEU A 156 -9.04 20.33 -14.90
N ASN A 157 -9.98 21.27 -14.80
CA ASN A 157 -11.13 21.35 -15.70
C ASN A 157 -10.71 21.61 -17.15
N GLU A 158 -9.86 22.62 -17.39
CA GLU A 158 -9.36 22.94 -18.73
C GLU A 158 -8.65 21.74 -19.39
N ALA A 159 -7.81 21.04 -18.62
CA ALA A 159 -7.10 19.85 -19.09
C ALA A 159 -8.04 18.66 -19.32
N SER A 160 -9.02 18.46 -18.42
CA SER A 160 -10.03 17.41 -18.56
C SER A 160 -10.89 17.63 -19.81
N GLU A 161 -11.41 18.84 -20.01
CA GLU A 161 -12.18 19.22 -21.19
C GLU A 161 -11.38 19.00 -22.48
N THR A 162 -10.11 19.39 -22.49
CA THR A 162 -9.21 19.17 -23.63
C THR A 162 -9.06 17.69 -23.95
N LEU A 163 -8.87 16.83 -22.93
CA LEU A 163 -8.73 15.38 -23.14
C LEU A 163 -10.06 14.72 -23.51
N LEU A 164 -11.19 15.19 -22.98
CA LEU A 164 -12.53 14.72 -23.37
C LEU A 164 -12.83 15.08 -24.82
N GLN A 165 -12.46 16.28 -25.26
CA GLN A 165 -12.53 16.65 -26.67
C GLN A 165 -11.66 15.74 -27.53
N ALA A 166 -10.40 15.50 -27.15
CA ALA A 166 -9.50 14.59 -27.85
C ALA A 166 -10.08 13.17 -27.96
N ARG A 167 -10.68 12.69 -26.87
CA ARG A 167 -11.37 11.40 -26.82
C ARG A 167 -12.52 11.34 -27.81
N ASN A 168 -13.36 12.37 -27.86
CA ASN A 168 -14.47 12.47 -28.81
C ASN A 168 -13.97 12.54 -30.26
N GLU A 169 -12.90 13.27 -30.54
CA GLU A 169 -12.27 13.31 -31.87
C GLU A 169 -11.75 11.92 -32.27
N TRP A 170 -11.12 11.19 -31.35
CA TRP A 170 -10.67 9.82 -31.58
C TRP A 170 -11.84 8.87 -31.86
N LEU A 171 -12.92 8.95 -31.08
CA LEU A 171 -14.16 8.16 -31.30
C LEU A 171 -14.79 8.45 -32.67
N ASN A 172 -14.58 9.66 -33.21
CA ASN A 172 -15.01 10.07 -34.55
C ASN A 172 -13.98 9.76 -35.65
N GLY A 173 -12.91 9.01 -35.35
CA GLY A 173 -11.95 8.50 -36.32
C GLY A 173 -10.67 9.31 -36.47
N ALA A 174 -10.41 10.31 -35.60
CA ALA A 174 -9.12 10.99 -35.59
C ALA A 174 -7.98 10.05 -35.22
N SER A 175 -6.80 10.26 -35.80
CA SER A 175 -5.60 9.48 -35.47
C SER A 175 -5.08 9.85 -34.08
N PHE A 176 -4.80 8.85 -33.25
CA PHE A 176 -4.24 9.06 -31.91
C PHE A 176 -2.87 9.76 -31.97
N ASP A 177 -2.03 9.47 -32.97
CA ASP A 177 -0.74 10.15 -33.16
C ASP A 177 -0.92 11.64 -33.48
N SER A 178 -1.96 11.98 -34.25
CA SER A 178 -2.25 13.39 -34.55
C SER A 178 -2.70 14.15 -33.30
N LEU A 179 -3.55 13.53 -32.48
CA LEU A 179 -3.98 14.06 -31.19
C LEU A 179 -2.80 14.20 -30.22
N ASN A 180 -1.92 13.21 -30.16
CA ASN A 180 -0.71 13.25 -29.33
C ASN A 180 0.21 14.41 -29.69
N ASN A 181 0.44 14.63 -30.98
CA ASN A 181 1.27 15.75 -31.44
C ASN A 181 0.65 17.12 -31.16
N ALA A 182 -0.68 17.21 -31.18
CA ALA A 182 -1.41 18.45 -30.98
C ALA A 182 -1.58 18.81 -29.49
N ILE A 183 -1.88 17.83 -28.64
CA ILE A 183 -2.43 18.06 -27.30
C ILE A 183 -1.43 17.71 -26.19
N SER A 184 -0.61 16.68 -26.38
CA SER A 184 0.31 16.27 -25.32
C SER A 184 1.35 17.35 -25.04
N SER A 185 1.58 17.57 -23.75
CA SER A 185 2.65 18.45 -23.27
C SER A 185 4.00 18.03 -23.84
N LYS A 186 4.87 19.00 -24.13
CA LYS A 186 6.17 18.73 -24.76
C LYS A 186 7.31 18.66 -23.73
N VAL A 187 8.17 17.66 -23.87
CA VAL A 187 9.44 17.53 -23.15
C VAL A 187 10.55 17.46 -24.19
N ASN A 188 11.55 18.34 -24.08
CA ASN A 188 12.64 18.46 -25.06
C ASN A 188 12.16 18.57 -26.52
N GLY A 189 11.04 19.28 -26.74
CA GLY A 189 10.45 19.51 -28.05
C GLY A 189 9.62 18.35 -28.63
N ARG A 190 9.52 17.21 -27.93
CA ARG A 190 8.71 16.04 -28.33
C ARG A 190 7.47 15.89 -27.44
N PRO A 191 6.35 15.35 -27.95
CA PRO A 191 5.22 14.99 -27.11
C PRO A 191 5.65 14.07 -25.97
N ALA A 192 5.16 14.33 -24.77
CA ALA A 192 5.40 13.51 -23.59
C ALA A 192 4.49 12.27 -23.54
N GLY A 193 3.41 12.27 -24.34
CA GLY A 193 2.63 11.08 -24.64
C GLY A 193 3.13 10.37 -25.89
N GLY A 194 2.49 9.28 -26.26
CA GLY A 194 2.80 8.48 -27.43
C GLY A 194 2.55 7.00 -27.19
N GLU A 195 3.05 6.17 -28.10
CA GLU A 195 3.09 4.73 -27.91
C GLU A 195 4.11 4.36 -26.86
N LEU A 196 3.66 3.60 -25.86
CA LEU A 196 4.56 2.93 -24.94
C LEU A 196 4.90 1.54 -25.49
N PRO A 197 6.13 1.07 -25.21
CA PRO A 197 6.56 -0.29 -25.46
C PRO A 197 5.67 -1.32 -24.78
N TRP A 198 5.90 -2.60 -25.09
CA TRP A 198 5.36 -3.67 -24.25
C TRP A 198 5.86 -3.52 -22.82
N PHE A 199 4.95 -3.59 -21.85
CA PHE A 199 5.31 -3.52 -20.45
C PHE A 199 4.47 -4.49 -19.61
N SER A 200 5.10 -5.00 -18.56
CA SER A 200 4.47 -5.79 -17.50
C SER A 200 4.19 -4.91 -16.27
N ALA A 201 3.49 -5.46 -15.28
CA ALA A 201 3.29 -4.83 -13.97
C ALA A 201 4.61 -4.32 -13.37
N GLY A 202 4.57 -3.12 -12.79
CA GLY A 202 5.72 -2.45 -12.15
C GLY A 202 6.49 -1.48 -13.05
N ALA A 203 6.16 -1.43 -14.33
CA ALA A 203 6.88 -0.61 -15.30
C ALA A 203 6.40 0.86 -15.33
N THR A 204 5.14 1.10 -14.95
CA THR A 204 4.55 2.45 -14.88
C THR A 204 4.09 2.79 -13.46
N VAL A 205 3.67 4.03 -13.23
CA VAL A 205 3.04 4.42 -11.96
C VAL A 205 1.71 3.69 -11.77
N ILE A 206 1.35 3.39 -10.52
CA ILE A 206 0.22 2.51 -10.19
C ILE A 206 -1.11 2.98 -10.78
N ASP A 207 -1.42 4.28 -10.73
CA ASP A 207 -2.66 4.84 -11.29
C ASP A 207 -2.78 4.65 -12.80
N PHE A 208 -1.66 4.82 -13.52
CA PHE A 208 -1.60 4.62 -14.97
C PHE A 208 -1.79 3.14 -15.30
N GLU A 209 -1.13 2.28 -14.52
CA GLU A 209 -1.18 0.84 -14.69
C GLU A 209 -2.57 0.27 -14.40
N ASP A 210 -3.18 0.64 -13.27
CA ASP A 210 -4.54 0.23 -12.88
C ASP A 210 -5.54 0.61 -13.99
N ALA A 211 -5.45 1.83 -14.52
CA ALA A 211 -6.28 2.26 -15.63
C ALA A 211 -6.01 1.48 -16.92
N ALA A 212 -4.74 1.26 -17.28
CA ALA A 212 -4.38 0.54 -18.51
C ALA A 212 -4.84 -0.93 -18.49
N TYR A 213 -4.62 -1.64 -17.38
CA TYR A 213 -5.02 -3.06 -17.25
C TYR A 213 -6.54 -3.24 -17.10
N GLY A 214 -7.25 -2.22 -16.59
CA GLY A 214 -8.71 -2.21 -16.53
C GLY A 214 -9.42 -1.98 -17.87
N LEU A 215 -8.69 -1.58 -18.92
CA LEU A 215 -9.28 -1.27 -20.23
C LEU A 215 -9.28 -2.48 -21.18
N PRO A 216 -10.38 -2.71 -21.92
CA PRO A 216 -10.37 -3.64 -23.04
C PRO A 216 -9.42 -3.21 -24.16
N VAL A 217 -8.90 -4.19 -24.90
CA VAL A 217 -8.06 -3.93 -26.08
C VAL A 217 -8.81 -3.09 -27.12
N SER A 218 -8.11 -2.15 -27.74
CA SER A 218 -8.64 -1.19 -28.72
C SER A 218 -9.66 -0.19 -28.17
N THR A 219 -9.70 0.02 -26.85
CA THR A 219 -10.52 1.06 -26.21
C THR A 219 -9.67 2.19 -25.64
N ILE A 220 -10.34 3.30 -25.29
CA ILE A 220 -9.73 4.50 -24.74
C ILE A 220 -10.36 4.83 -23.37
N SER A 221 -9.52 5.21 -22.41
CA SER A 221 -9.93 5.59 -21.06
C SER A 221 -10.74 6.89 -21.03
N GLU A 222 -11.32 7.20 -19.87
CA GLU A 222 -11.60 8.59 -19.48
C GLU A 222 -10.29 9.28 -19.01
N PRO A 223 -10.25 10.61 -18.79
CA PRO A 223 -9.05 11.27 -18.25
C PRO A 223 -8.64 10.68 -16.89
N ILE A 224 -7.40 10.19 -16.80
CA ILE A 224 -6.83 9.57 -15.59
C ILE A 224 -5.80 10.49 -14.98
N ARG A 225 -5.95 10.78 -13.69
CA ARG A 225 -4.99 11.57 -12.94
C ARG A 225 -3.82 10.71 -12.46
N THR A 226 -2.60 11.20 -12.68
CA THR A 226 -1.38 10.64 -12.08
C THR A 226 -0.51 11.78 -11.52
N GLN A 227 0.59 11.43 -10.85
CA GLN A 227 1.60 12.40 -10.41
C GLN A 227 2.20 13.25 -11.55
N PHE A 228 2.09 12.84 -12.82
CA PHE A 228 2.63 13.59 -13.96
C PHE A 228 1.63 14.54 -14.61
N GLY A 229 0.33 14.38 -14.38
CA GLY A 229 -0.69 15.10 -15.12
C GLY A 229 -2.00 14.36 -15.27
N LEU A 230 -2.79 14.74 -16.27
CA LEU A 230 -3.92 13.97 -16.76
C LEU A 230 -3.52 13.19 -18.01
N HIS A 231 -3.93 11.94 -18.06
CA HIS A 231 -3.63 10.99 -19.12
C HIS A 231 -4.91 10.55 -19.82
N LEU A 232 -4.82 10.30 -21.12
CA LEU A 232 -5.82 9.53 -21.85
C LEU A 232 -5.11 8.29 -22.39
N ILE A 233 -5.56 7.09 -22.03
CA ILE A 233 -4.84 5.84 -22.32
C ILE A 233 -5.64 5.03 -23.32
N LYS A 234 -4.97 4.51 -24.34
CA LYS A 234 -5.53 3.58 -25.32
C LYS A 234 -4.76 2.27 -25.28
N VAL A 235 -5.44 1.16 -25.02
CA VAL A 235 -4.82 -0.17 -25.10
C VAL A 235 -4.76 -0.61 -26.55
N LEU A 236 -3.57 -0.86 -27.06
CA LEU A 236 -3.36 -1.36 -28.41
C LEU A 236 -3.49 -2.88 -28.45
N GLU A 237 -2.77 -3.55 -27.55
CA GLU A 237 -2.66 -5.01 -27.52
C GLU A 237 -2.43 -5.50 -26.09
N LYS A 238 -2.79 -6.76 -25.84
CA LYS A 238 -2.56 -7.50 -24.59
C LYS A 238 -2.14 -8.92 -24.93
N ARG A 239 -1.09 -9.42 -24.28
CA ARG A 239 -0.60 -10.79 -24.49
C ARG A 239 -0.16 -11.43 -23.17
N PRO A 240 -0.10 -12.76 -23.06
CA PRO A 240 0.52 -13.41 -21.90
C PRO A 240 1.97 -12.97 -21.72
N THR A 241 2.41 -12.86 -20.47
CA THR A 241 3.79 -12.48 -20.15
C THR A 241 4.78 -13.50 -20.67
N HIS A 242 5.89 -13.02 -21.23
CA HIS A 242 7.00 -13.86 -21.63
C HIS A 242 7.96 -14.03 -20.46
N PRO A 243 8.49 -15.25 -20.21
CA PRO A 243 9.53 -15.43 -19.21
C PRO A 243 10.77 -14.59 -19.57
N ALA A 244 11.36 -13.96 -18.58
CA ALA A 244 12.59 -13.21 -18.77
C ALA A 244 13.71 -14.12 -19.29
N ARG A 245 14.68 -13.54 -19.99
CA ARG A 245 15.79 -14.27 -20.60
C ARG A 245 17.09 -13.83 -19.97
N GLU A 246 17.84 -14.78 -19.44
CA GLU A 246 19.19 -14.53 -18.98
C GLU A 246 20.11 -14.48 -20.19
N VAL A 247 20.82 -13.36 -20.34
CA VAL A 247 21.66 -13.11 -21.51
C VAL A 247 23.04 -12.59 -21.12
N SER A 248 24.02 -12.99 -21.92
CA SER A 248 25.36 -12.44 -21.91
C SER A 248 25.66 -11.75 -23.24
N HIS A 249 26.56 -10.77 -23.23
CA HIS A 249 26.97 -10.08 -24.44
C HIS A 249 28.48 -9.93 -24.64
N VAL A 250 28.90 -9.81 -25.89
CA VAL A 250 30.12 -9.12 -26.29
C VAL A 250 29.71 -7.73 -26.77
N PHE A 251 30.07 -6.71 -26.00
CA PHE A 251 29.65 -5.33 -26.26
C PHE A 251 30.73 -4.53 -26.98
N PHE A 252 30.32 -3.69 -27.92
CA PHE A 252 31.17 -2.76 -28.66
C PHE A 252 30.54 -1.38 -28.60
N ARG A 253 31.36 -0.33 -28.47
CA ARG A 253 30.84 1.02 -28.20
C ARG A 253 30.19 1.62 -29.44
N ASP A 254 30.69 1.28 -30.63
CA ASP A 254 30.20 1.82 -31.89
C ASP A 254 30.29 0.76 -32.98
N ALA A 255 29.15 0.46 -33.62
CA ALA A 255 29.05 -0.60 -34.63
C ALA A 255 30.00 -0.37 -35.83
N LYS A 256 30.25 0.89 -36.19
CA LYS A 256 31.03 1.25 -37.38
C LYS A 256 32.52 1.31 -37.05
N ALA A 257 32.88 1.97 -35.96
CA ALA A 257 34.26 2.14 -35.53
C ALA A 257 34.87 0.81 -35.07
N ASP A 258 34.07 -0.06 -34.44
CA ASP A 258 34.52 -1.35 -33.91
C ASP A 258 34.26 -2.52 -34.88
N SER A 259 33.91 -2.25 -36.15
CA SER A 259 33.50 -3.27 -37.14
C SER A 259 34.53 -4.40 -37.32
N VAL A 260 35.83 -4.09 -37.32
CA VAL A 260 36.89 -5.11 -37.42
C VAL A 260 36.92 -6.02 -36.20
N GLN A 261 36.79 -5.44 -35.00
CA GLN A 261 36.78 -6.20 -33.74
C GLN A 261 35.53 -7.06 -33.61
N ILE A 262 34.39 -6.58 -34.12
CA ILE A 262 33.14 -7.34 -34.20
C ILE A 262 33.33 -8.57 -35.10
N ASP A 263 33.90 -8.39 -36.29
CA ASP A 263 34.16 -9.49 -37.24
C ASP A 263 35.15 -10.52 -36.64
N GLU A 264 36.22 -10.04 -35.99
CA GLU A 264 37.19 -10.91 -35.30
C GLU A 264 36.54 -11.70 -34.16
N ALA A 265 35.66 -11.08 -33.37
CA ALA A 265 34.93 -11.76 -32.29
C ALA A 265 33.98 -12.84 -32.85
N MET A 266 33.22 -12.54 -33.90
CA MET A 266 32.34 -13.51 -34.57
C MET A 266 33.13 -14.67 -35.17
N GLN A 267 34.28 -14.39 -35.78
CA GLN A 267 35.16 -15.43 -36.32
C GLN A 267 35.75 -16.29 -35.20
N ALA A 268 36.17 -15.70 -34.08
CA ALA A 268 36.67 -16.42 -32.93
C ALA A 268 35.63 -17.39 -32.35
N LEU A 269 34.37 -16.93 -32.22
CA LEU A 269 33.25 -17.76 -31.78
C LEU A 269 32.98 -18.91 -32.77
N THR A 270 32.96 -18.61 -34.07
CA THR A 270 32.73 -19.61 -35.13
C THR A 270 33.82 -20.69 -35.17
N ASN A 271 35.05 -20.32 -34.81
CA ASN A 271 36.18 -21.24 -34.69
C ASN A 271 36.20 -22.04 -33.37
N GLY A 272 35.19 -21.86 -32.50
CA GLY A 272 35.05 -22.58 -31.25
C GLY A 272 35.82 -21.98 -30.06
N THR A 273 36.27 -20.73 -30.16
CA THR A 273 36.86 -20.01 -29.01
C THR A 273 35.81 -19.91 -27.90
N PRO A 274 36.13 -20.27 -26.64
CA PRO A 274 35.17 -20.18 -25.55
C PRO A 274 34.63 -18.75 -25.36
N TRP A 275 33.32 -18.64 -25.12
CA TRP A 275 32.63 -17.35 -24.95
C TRP A 275 33.32 -16.41 -23.96
N SER A 276 33.75 -16.91 -22.81
CA SER A 276 34.43 -16.13 -21.78
C SER A 276 35.74 -15.51 -22.27
N GLU A 277 36.47 -16.20 -23.15
CA GLU A 277 37.70 -15.68 -23.75
C GLU A 277 37.38 -14.59 -24.79
N VAL A 278 36.35 -14.80 -25.61
CA VAL A 278 35.87 -13.79 -26.55
C VAL A 278 35.41 -12.52 -25.83
N VAL A 279 34.63 -12.66 -24.76
CA VAL A 279 34.22 -11.51 -23.92
C VAL A 279 35.43 -10.80 -23.34
N GLN A 280 36.39 -11.53 -22.76
CA GLN A 280 37.57 -10.93 -22.16
C GLN A 280 38.44 -10.18 -23.17
N ARG A 281 38.55 -10.70 -24.40
CA ARG A 281 39.39 -10.14 -25.45
C ARG A 281 38.72 -8.96 -26.17
N TYR A 282 37.42 -9.04 -26.43
CA TYR A 282 36.74 -8.12 -27.37
C TYR A 282 35.70 -7.21 -26.71
N SER A 283 35.10 -7.60 -25.59
CA SER A 283 33.98 -6.84 -25.01
C SER A 283 34.45 -5.56 -24.34
N ALA A 284 33.94 -4.42 -24.79
CA ALA A 284 34.10 -3.11 -24.17
C ALA A 284 33.43 -3.01 -22.78
N ALA A 285 32.52 -3.95 -22.45
CA ALA A 285 31.86 -4.06 -21.16
C ALA A 285 32.52 -5.09 -20.22
N ALA A 286 33.68 -5.65 -20.58
CA ALA A 286 34.39 -6.59 -19.71
C ALA A 286 34.77 -5.92 -18.37
N ASN A 287 34.07 -6.29 -17.31
CA ASN A 287 34.30 -5.79 -15.95
C ASN A 287 34.15 -6.97 -14.97
N PRO A 288 34.98 -7.06 -13.91
CA PRO A 288 34.77 -7.99 -12.79
C PRO A 288 33.33 -8.07 -12.25
N ALA A 289 32.55 -6.99 -12.33
CA ALA A 289 31.14 -6.94 -11.88
C ALA A 289 30.14 -7.65 -12.82
N SER A 290 30.54 -7.97 -14.06
CA SER A 290 29.73 -8.71 -15.04
C SER A 290 30.54 -9.86 -15.64
N PRO A 291 30.84 -10.92 -14.85
CA PRO A 291 31.64 -12.04 -15.30
C PRO A 291 31.05 -12.66 -16.57
N GLY A 292 31.90 -12.93 -17.57
CA GLY A 292 31.45 -13.54 -18.82
C GLY A 292 30.51 -12.68 -19.67
N GLY A 293 30.39 -11.38 -19.37
CA GLY A 293 29.51 -10.47 -20.13
C GLY A 293 28.05 -10.59 -19.75
N SER A 294 27.74 -11.21 -18.60
CA SER A 294 26.37 -11.39 -18.12
C SER A 294 25.67 -10.06 -17.88
N MET A 295 24.43 -9.97 -18.36
CA MET A 295 23.49 -8.87 -18.11
C MET A 295 22.39 -9.26 -17.10
N GLY A 296 22.39 -10.53 -16.66
CA GLY A 296 21.30 -11.13 -15.90
C GLY A 296 20.04 -11.34 -16.73
N PHE A 297 18.90 -11.44 -16.05
CA PHE A 297 17.60 -11.55 -16.71
C PHE A 297 17.17 -10.22 -17.33
N VAL A 298 16.69 -10.31 -18.56
CA VAL A 298 16.12 -9.21 -19.36
C VAL A 298 14.69 -9.60 -19.72
N GLY A 299 13.75 -8.68 -19.47
CA GLY A 299 12.35 -8.82 -19.83
C GLY A 299 11.72 -7.44 -20.07
N TYR A 300 10.39 -7.38 -20.14
CA TYR A 300 9.64 -6.13 -20.33
C TYR A 300 9.45 -5.32 -19.02
N ASP A 301 10.51 -5.24 -18.22
CA ASP A 301 10.58 -4.56 -16.91
C ASP A 301 11.18 -3.13 -17.00
N MET A 302 11.24 -2.55 -18.21
CA MET A 302 11.73 -1.20 -18.55
C MET A 302 13.18 -0.88 -18.13
N ARG A 303 13.98 -1.88 -17.76
CA ARG A 303 15.40 -1.68 -17.41
C ARG A 303 16.27 -1.29 -18.60
N TYR A 304 15.90 -1.74 -19.79
CA TYR A 304 16.64 -1.53 -21.04
C TYR A 304 15.76 -0.87 -22.11
N ALA A 305 16.42 -0.27 -23.10
CA ALA A 305 15.79 0.17 -24.34
C ALA A 305 14.91 -0.90 -24.96
N ASP A 306 13.75 -0.51 -25.45
CA ASP A 306 12.76 -1.46 -25.98
C ASP A 306 13.26 -2.23 -27.19
N SER A 307 13.94 -1.53 -28.10
CA SER A 307 14.57 -2.16 -29.26
C SER A 307 15.61 -3.21 -28.86
N PHE A 308 16.22 -3.05 -27.69
CA PHE A 308 17.14 -4.04 -27.14
C PHE A 308 16.40 -5.18 -26.43
N VAL A 309 15.37 -4.88 -25.65
CA VAL A 309 14.53 -5.90 -25.00
C VAL A 309 13.88 -6.80 -26.05
N ASP A 310 13.20 -6.23 -27.06
CA ASP A 310 12.58 -6.97 -28.15
C ASP A 310 13.58 -7.88 -28.85
N LEU A 311 14.80 -7.40 -29.03
CA LEU A 311 15.87 -8.17 -29.66
C LEU A 311 16.28 -9.37 -28.80
N VAL A 312 16.47 -9.17 -27.49
CA VAL A 312 16.75 -10.27 -26.53
C VAL A 312 15.59 -11.28 -26.48
N MET A 313 14.35 -10.79 -26.43
CA MET A 313 13.15 -11.60 -26.34
C MET A 313 12.89 -12.41 -27.62
N ASN A 314 13.47 -12.00 -28.75
CA ASN A 314 13.36 -12.69 -30.05
C ASN A 314 14.56 -13.59 -30.40
N LEU A 315 15.59 -13.71 -29.55
CA LEU A 315 16.70 -14.65 -29.78
C LEU A 315 16.17 -16.09 -30.01
N ASP A 316 16.77 -16.80 -30.96
CA ASP A 316 16.53 -18.21 -31.25
C ASP A 316 17.29 -19.09 -30.23
N PRO A 317 16.59 -19.83 -29.33
CA PRO A 317 17.23 -20.68 -28.33
C PRO A 317 18.05 -21.83 -28.93
N SER A 318 17.92 -22.11 -30.24
CA SER A 318 18.73 -23.12 -30.92
C SER A 318 20.12 -22.63 -31.33
N GLN A 319 20.34 -21.31 -31.32
CA GLN A 319 21.63 -20.72 -31.66
C GLN A 319 22.50 -20.54 -30.40
N PRO A 320 23.81 -20.85 -30.47
CA PRO A 320 24.72 -20.63 -29.34
C PRO A 320 25.02 -19.15 -29.08
N TYR A 321 24.82 -18.29 -30.08
CA TYR A 321 24.93 -16.84 -30.04
C TYR A 321 24.36 -16.24 -31.32
N GLU A 322 23.98 -14.97 -31.29
CA GLU A 322 23.45 -14.22 -32.44
C GLU A 322 23.99 -12.78 -32.48
N GLY A 323 23.91 -12.19 -33.67
CA GLY A 323 24.36 -10.83 -33.95
C GLY A 323 25.43 -10.78 -35.06
N PRO A 324 26.14 -9.65 -35.20
CA PRO A 324 26.05 -8.47 -34.36
C PRO A 324 24.73 -7.71 -34.51
N PHE A 325 24.25 -7.13 -33.41
CA PHE A 325 23.07 -6.31 -33.33
C PHE A 325 23.43 -4.89 -32.91
N GLU A 326 22.82 -3.88 -33.54
CA GLU A 326 23.00 -2.48 -33.15
C GLU A 326 21.83 -2.02 -32.27
N SER A 327 22.15 -1.42 -31.13
CA SER A 327 21.20 -0.78 -30.22
C SER A 327 21.60 0.68 -29.96
N GLN A 328 20.78 1.42 -29.22
CA GLN A 328 21.14 2.78 -28.81
C GLN A 328 22.37 2.84 -27.88
N TYR A 329 22.78 1.70 -27.32
CA TYR A 329 23.93 1.61 -26.43
C TYR A 329 25.23 1.28 -27.17
N GLY A 330 25.15 0.76 -28.39
CA GLY A 330 26.30 0.28 -29.18
C GLY A 330 25.97 -1.01 -29.92
N ALA A 331 26.99 -1.79 -30.30
CA ALA A 331 26.81 -3.08 -30.95
C ALA A 331 26.99 -4.25 -29.98
N HIS A 332 26.27 -5.33 -30.21
CA HIS A 332 26.19 -6.48 -29.32
C HIS A 332 26.22 -7.79 -30.11
N ILE A 333 27.07 -8.74 -29.70
CA ILE A 333 26.85 -10.16 -29.98
C ILE A 333 26.21 -10.74 -28.72
N LEU A 334 25.09 -11.42 -28.84
CA LEU A 334 24.29 -11.89 -27.72
C LEU A 334 24.33 -13.40 -27.62
N ARG A 335 24.31 -13.90 -26.40
CA ARG A 335 24.10 -15.31 -26.07
C ARG A 335 22.94 -15.44 -25.10
N LEU A 336 21.99 -16.30 -25.43
CA LEU A 336 20.96 -16.74 -24.49
C LEU A 336 21.55 -17.79 -23.55
N ASP A 337 21.68 -17.44 -22.28
CA ASP A 337 22.22 -18.33 -21.25
C ASP A 337 21.13 -19.23 -20.66
N SER A 338 19.96 -18.65 -20.38
CA SER A 338 18.79 -19.39 -19.87
C SER A 338 17.48 -18.63 -20.14
N VAL A 339 16.36 -19.36 -20.07
CA VAL A 339 15.02 -18.78 -20.04
C VAL A 339 14.48 -19.00 -18.63
N GLN A 340 13.93 -17.96 -18.01
CA GLN A 340 13.44 -18.02 -16.64
C GLN A 340 12.36 -19.10 -16.52
N GLN A 341 12.49 -19.95 -15.50
CA GLN A 341 11.56 -21.03 -15.19
C GLN A 341 11.45 -21.17 -13.67
N TYR A 342 10.24 -21.48 -13.20
CA TYR A 342 9.97 -21.74 -11.79
C TYR A 342 9.54 -23.21 -11.61
N GLN A 343 9.95 -23.83 -10.51
CA GLN A 343 9.56 -25.20 -10.19
C GLN A 343 8.15 -25.27 -9.63
N THR A 344 7.72 -24.22 -8.93
CA THR A 344 6.39 -24.12 -8.32
C THR A 344 5.78 -22.73 -8.54
N VAL A 345 4.45 -22.66 -8.43
CA VAL A 345 3.72 -21.37 -8.43
C VAL A 345 4.13 -20.50 -7.24
N ASP A 346 4.48 -21.11 -6.10
CA ASP A 346 4.93 -20.38 -4.92
C ASP A 346 6.28 -19.70 -5.16
N GLU A 347 7.22 -20.36 -5.84
CA GLU A 347 8.52 -19.78 -6.21
C GLU A 347 8.34 -18.59 -7.16
N GLU A 348 7.47 -18.72 -8.16
CA GLU A 348 7.12 -17.62 -9.07
C GLU A 348 6.51 -16.43 -8.32
N ARG A 349 5.61 -16.72 -7.37
CA ARG A 349 4.97 -15.71 -6.53
C ARG A 349 5.97 -14.99 -5.63
N GLU A 350 6.90 -15.72 -5.02
CA GLU A 350 7.94 -15.14 -4.17
C GLU A 350 8.89 -14.23 -4.97
N ASP A 351 9.32 -14.64 -6.18
CA ASP A 351 10.10 -13.77 -7.07
C ASP A 351 9.34 -12.50 -7.47
N ALA A 352 8.05 -12.64 -7.76
CA ALA A 352 7.20 -11.51 -8.09
C ALA A 352 7.13 -10.50 -6.95
N ILE A 353 6.93 -10.97 -5.72
CA ILE A 353 6.87 -10.12 -4.54
C ILE A 353 8.23 -9.48 -4.27
N ALA A 354 9.34 -10.22 -4.38
CA ALA A 354 10.68 -9.65 -4.24
C ALA A 354 11.01 -8.59 -5.31
N THR A 355 10.39 -8.68 -6.49
CA THR A 355 10.47 -7.64 -7.51
C THR A 355 9.64 -6.43 -7.11
N LEU A 356 8.39 -6.63 -6.70
CA LEU A 356 7.49 -5.58 -6.23
C LEU A 356 8.09 -4.81 -5.04
N GLU A 357 8.73 -5.49 -4.09
CA GLU A 357 9.36 -4.90 -2.91
C GLU A 357 10.45 -3.86 -3.24
N ARG A 358 11.02 -3.93 -4.44
CA ARG A 358 12.04 -2.98 -4.93
C ARG A 358 11.43 -1.79 -5.66
N LEU A 359 10.14 -1.83 -5.98
CA LEU A 359 9.45 -0.76 -6.70
C LEU A 359 9.08 0.38 -5.76
N ALA A 360 9.09 1.61 -6.30
CA ALA A 360 8.83 2.82 -5.52
C ALA A 360 7.43 2.82 -4.89
N TYR A 361 6.40 2.36 -5.61
CA TYR A 361 5.04 2.36 -5.09
C TYR A 361 4.76 1.26 -4.04
N PHE A 362 5.73 0.38 -3.74
CA PHE A 362 5.64 -0.55 -2.61
C PHE A 362 6.28 0.01 -1.32
N GLN A 363 7.00 1.14 -1.43
CA GLN A 363 7.54 1.87 -0.28
C GLN A 363 6.42 2.70 0.35
N VAL A 364 5.57 2.03 1.13
CA VAL A 364 4.39 2.62 1.77
C VAL A 364 4.79 3.42 3.01
N ASP A 365 4.28 4.63 3.15
CA ASP A 365 4.50 5.51 4.31
C ASP A 365 3.20 5.97 5.00
N ASP A 366 3.31 6.92 5.93
CA ASP A 366 2.17 7.45 6.68
C ASP A 366 1.18 8.23 5.77
N GLU A 367 1.66 8.89 4.72
CA GLU A 367 0.78 9.62 3.78
C GLU A 367 -0.10 8.62 3.00
N ASP A 368 0.41 7.43 2.72
CA ASP A 368 -0.37 6.36 2.08
C ASP A 368 -1.48 5.81 2.97
N ILE A 369 -1.29 5.80 4.30
CA ILE A 369 -2.37 5.46 5.24
C ILE A 369 -3.48 6.48 5.13
N ASP A 370 -3.15 7.77 5.18
CA ASP A 370 -4.13 8.85 5.06
C ASP A 370 -4.86 8.78 3.71
N ASN A 371 -4.13 8.59 2.62
CA ASN A 371 -4.71 8.40 1.28
C ASN A 371 -5.61 7.16 1.24
N ARG A 372 -5.23 6.07 1.90
CA ARG A 372 -6.06 4.87 1.98
C ARG A 372 -7.35 5.16 2.75
N LEU A 373 -7.27 5.80 3.90
CA LEU A 373 -8.42 6.14 4.73
C LEU A 373 -9.41 7.05 4.00
N LEU A 374 -8.92 8.04 3.23
CA LEU A 374 -9.77 8.90 2.40
C LEU A 374 -10.66 8.15 1.40
N ASN A 375 -10.25 6.94 1.01
CA ASN A 375 -10.95 6.12 0.01
C ASN A 375 -11.66 4.91 0.64
N THR A 376 -11.88 4.93 1.95
CA THR A 376 -12.69 3.93 2.66
C THR A 376 -14.17 4.31 2.65
N ASP A 377 -15.04 3.34 2.98
CA ASP A 377 -16.46 3.58 3.19
C ASP A 377 -16.77 4.40 4.47
N PHE A 378 -15.79 4.59 5.34
CA PHE A 378 -15.88 5.50 6.48
C PHE A 378 -15.98 6.97 6.04
N VAL A 379 -15.45 7.31 4.86
CA VAL A 379 -15.37 8.68 4.35
C VAL A 379 -16.39 8.85 3.22
N GLN A 380 -17.50 9.51 3.51
CA GLN A 380 -18.61 9.68 2.59
C GLN A 380 -18.59 11.09 2.00
N LYS A 381 -18.09 11.23 0.77
CA LYS A 381 -18.09 12.49 0.00
C LYS A 381 -19.45 12.69 -0.67
N ASN A 382 -19.99 13.91 -0.59
CA ASN A 382 -21.22 14.28 -1.27
C ASN A 382 -20.88 14.90 -2.63
N GLU A 383 -20.83 14.06 -3.66
CA GLU A 383 -20.42 14.46 -5.02
C GLU A 383 -21.30 15.58 -5.60
N GLU A 384 -22.60 15.58 -5.33
CA GLU A 384 -23.51 16.63 -5.82
C GLU A 384 -23.16 18.01 -5.21
N VAL A 385 -22.84 18.02 -3.92
CA VAL A 385 -22.43 19.25 -3.20
C VAL A 385 -21.02 19.66 -3.60
N LEU A 386 -20.12 18.70 -3.86
CA LEU A 386 -18.77 18.97 -4.37
C LEU A 386 -18.80 19.59 -5.77
N ASP A 387 -19.66 19.07 -6.65
CA ASP A 387 -19.86 19.62 -7.98
C ASP A 387 -20.43 21.04 -7.88
N ALA A 388 -21.45 21.26 -7.04
CA ALA A 388 -22.01 22.58 -6.78
C ALA A 388 -20.95 23.55 -6.22
N PHE A 389 -20.08 23.09 -5.32
CA PHE A 389 -18.96 23.85 -4.79
C PHE A 389 -17.93 24.23 -5.86
N ASN A 390 -17.56 23.28 -6.71
CA ASN A 390 -16.65 23.56 -7.82
C ASN A 390 -17.25 24.58 -8.81
N GLN A 391 -18.55 24.49 -9.09
CA GLN A 391 -19.24 25.48 -9.92
C GLN A 391 -19.27 26.86 -9.24
N TRP A 392 -19.59 26.93 -7.96
CA TRP A 392 -19.57 28.17 -7.18
C TRP A 392 -18.20 28.86 -7.21
N LEU A 393 -17.11 28.09 -7.11
CA LEU A 393 -15.76 28.63 -7.28
C LEU A 393 -15.57 29.26 -8.66
N LEU A 394 -15.96 28.55 -9.74
CA LEU A 394 -15.84 29.02 -11.13
C LEU A 394 -16.66 30.30 -11.39
N GLU A 395 -17.88 30.37 -10.87
CA GLU A 395 -18.75 31.56 -10.96
C GLU A 395 -18.17 32.78 -10.22
N GLY A 396 -17.32 32.53 -9.20
CA GLY A 396 -16.59 33.52 -8.45
C GLY A 396 -15.38 34.15 -9.16
N GLU A 397 -15.12 33.82 -10.43
CA GLU A 397 -13.97 34.34 -11.16
C GLU A 397 -13.90 35.88 -11.09
N GLY A 398 -12.75 36.39 -10.62
CA GLY A 398 -12.50 37.83 -10.48
C GLY A 398 -13.01 38.44 -9.17
N GLN A 399 -13.58 37.66 -8.26
CA GLN A 399 -13.95 38.06 -6.90
C GLN A 399 -12.93 37.55 -5.85
N SER A 400 -12.99 38.10 -4.64
CA SER A 400 -12.28 37.55 -3.48
C SER A 400 -13.15 36.49 -2.80
N LEU A 401 -12.58 35.36 -2.38
CA LEU A 401 -13.26 34.30 -1.62
C LEU A 401 -13.94 34.84 -0.37
N SER A 402 -13.33 35.82 0.32
CA SER A 402 -13.91 36.47 1.50
C SER A 402 -15.16 37.29 1.21
N ASP A 403 -15.33 37.72 -0.04
CA ASP A 403 -16.38 38.63 -0.47
C ASP A 403 -17.49 37.88 -1.22
N MET A 404 -17.27 36.61 -1.57
CA MET A 404 -18.26 35.75 -2.19
C MET A 404 -19.31 35.31 -1.18
N GLU A 405 -20.57 35.55 -1.51
CA GLU A 405 -21.69 35.13 -0.67
C GLU A 405 -21.91 33.61 -0.79
N ILE A 406 -21.81 32.89 0.32
CA ILE A 406 -22.23 31.48 0.42
C ILE A 406 -23.67 31.49 0.93
N LEU A 407 -24.63 31.39 0.01
CA LEU A 407 -26.05 31.51 0.33
C LEU A 407 -26.60 30.28 1.05
N GLU A 408 -27.60 30.51 1.89
CA GLU A 408 -28.41 29.43 2.48
C GLU A 408 -29.31 28.79 1.41
N PRO A 409 -29.46 27.44 1.39
CA PRO A 409 -28.95 26.46 2.36
C PRO A 409 -27.53 25.92 2.09
N PHE A 410 -26.91 26.31 0.98
CA PHE A 410 -25.67 25.73 0.46
C PHE A 410 -24.50 25.79 1.46
N SER A 411 -24.42 26.84 2.28
CA SER A 411 -23.42 26.99 3.36
C SER A 411 -23.41 25.83 4.38
N TYR A 412 -24.58 25.28 4.74
CA TYR A 412 -24.72 24.21 5.72
C TYR A 412 -24.85 22.82 5.10
N GLU A 413 -24.81 22.71 3.77
CA GLU A 413 -24.82 21.40 3.14
C GLU A 413 -23.59 20.59 3.54
N VAL A 414 -23.82 19.32 3.87
CA VAL A 414 -22.77 18.38 4.26
C VAL A 414 -21.98 18.01 3.01
N LEU A 415 -20.76 18.50 2.95
CA LEU A 415 -19.79 18.21 1.91
C LEU A 415 -19.24 16.79 2.09
N LEU A 416 -18.96 16.42 3.33
CA LEU A 416 -18.42 15.12 3.70
C LEU A 416 -18.89 14.68 5.08
N ARG A 417 -19.09 13.38 5.23
CA ARG A 417 -19.37 12.74 6.51
C ARG A 417 -18.31 11.66 6.81
N LEU A 418 -17.75 11.68 8.02
CA LEU A 418 -17.07 10.52 8.60
C LEU A 418 -18.11 9.73 9.40
N ASP A 419 -18.55 8.61 8.84
CA ASP A 419 -19.59 7.78 9.46
C ASP A 419 -19.56 6.36 8.93
N HIS A 420 -20.02 5.41 9.74
CA HIS A 420 -20.16 4.02 9.36
C HIS A 420 -21.14 3.30 10.30
N PRO A 421 -21.95 2.33 9.83
CA PRO A 421 -22.94 1.65 10.67
C PRO A 421 -22.38 1.04 11.95
N ARG A 422 -21.11 0.61 11.91
CA ARG A 422 -20.42 0.00 13.06
C ARG A 422 -19.79 1.01 14.01
N PHE A 423 -19.82 2.32 13.76
CA PHE A 423 -19.30 3.33 14.70
C PHE A 423 -19.97 3.25 16.07
N GLN A 424 -21.27 2.93 16.10
CA GLN A 424 -22.03 2.71 17.34
C GLN A 424 -21.52 1.51 18.15
N GLU A 425 -20.95 0.48 17.51
CA GLU A 425 -20.37 -0.68 18.21
C GLU A 425 -19.12 -0.31 19.03
N PHE A 426 -18.50 0.83 18.72
CA PHE A 426 -17.22 1.26 19.27
C PHE A 426 -17.29 2.65 19.92
N ASP A 427 -18.50 3.17 20.16
CA ASP A 427 -18.76 4.50 20.71
C ASP A 427 -18.05 5.64 19.96
N VAL A 428 -17.94 5.50 18.63
CA VAL A 428 -17.31 6.48 17.75
C VAL A 428 -18.37 7.49 17.29
N PRO A 429 -18.20 8.80 17.53
CA PRO A 429 -19.12 9.80 17.01
C PRO A 429 -18.96 9.94 15.50
N SER A 430 -20.06 10.19 14.78
CA SER A 430 -19.99 10.63 13.39
C SER A 430 -19.54 12.11 13.33
N LEU A 431 -18.87 12.50 12.25
CA LEU A 431 -18.48 13.88 11.98
C LEU A 431 -19.07 14.34 10.63
N GLU A 432 -19.64 15.53 10.61
CA GLU A 432 -20.10 16.18 9.38
C GLU A 432 -19.26 17.43 9.13
N LEU A 433 -18.73 17.55 7.92
CA LEU A 433 -17.98 18.71 7.44
C LEU A 433 -18.83 19.41 6.38
N THR A 434 -19.11 20.70 6.60
CA THR A 434 -19.97 21.51 5.73
C THR A 434 -19.17 22.34 4.74
N VAL A 435 -19.83 22.84 3.69
CA VAL A 435 -19.25 23.78 2.72
C VAL A 435 -18.62 24.98 3.45
N SER A 436 -19.34 25.62 4.37
CA SER A 436 -18.82 26.78 5.11
C SER A 436 -17.57 26.44 5.90
N SER A 437 -17.55 25.30 6.61
CA SER A 437 -16.39 24.90 7.42
C SER A 437 -15.13 24.65 6.59
N TYR A 438 -15.31 24.12 5.37
CA TYR A 438 -14.20 23.93 4.44
C TYR A 438 -13.72 25.25 3.84
N VAL A 439 -14.61 26.15 3.42
CA VAL A 439 -14.23 27.47 2.90
C VAL A 439 -13.47 28.29 3.95
N ASP A 440 -13.97 28.29 5.19
CA ASP A 440 -13.28 28.96 6.31
C ASP A 440 -11.86 28.41 6.49
N TRP A 441 -11.69 27.09 6.43
CA TRP A 441 -10.39 26.45 6.51
C TRP A 441 -9.49 26.82 5.31
N VAL A 442 -10.01 26.85 4.09
CA VAL A 442 -9.26 27.26 2.89
C VAL A 442 -8.76 28.70 3.02
N ILE A 443 -9.62 29.63 3.46
CA ILE A 443 -9.24 31.04 3.64
C ILE A 443 -8.19 31.18 4.76
N GLN A 444 -8.37 30.48 5.88
CA GLN A 444 -7.50 30.65 7.06
C GLN A 444 -6.18 29.89 6.96
N GLN A 445 -6.19 28.64 6.48
CA GLN A 445 -5.02 27.75 6.47
C GLN A 445 -4.25 27.79 5.15
N LYS A 446 -4.91 28.08 4.02
CA LYS A 446 -4.25 28.20 2.71
C LYS A 446 -4.01 29.65 2.29
N GLU A 447 -4.50 30.61 3.07
CA GLU A 447 -4.44 32.05 2.76
C GLU A 447 -4.97 32.37 1.35
N ALA A 448 -5.88 31.52 0.85
CA ALA A 448 -6.43 31.65 -0.49
C ALA A 448 -7.41 32.83 -0.53
N SER A 449 -7.11 33.80 -1.38
CA SER A 449 -8.00 34.94 -1.62
C SER A 449 -8.75 34.80 -2.95
N ASN A 450 -8.14 34.18 -3.96
CA ASN A 450 -8.76 33.97 -5.26
C ASN A 450 -9.40 32.57 -5.32
N PRO A 451 -10.69 32.45 -5.68
CA PRO A 451 -11.36 31.16 -5.84
C PRO A 451 -10.65 30.21 -6.82
N MET A 452 -9.94 30.79 -7.78
CA MET A 452 -9.25 30.05 -8.84
C MET A 452 -7.95 29.40 -8.42
N ASP A 453 -7.46 29.74 -7.23
CA ASP A 453 -6.27 29.13 -6.64
C ASP A 453 -6.65 27.89 -5.81
N VAL A 454 -7.94 27.64 -5.57
CA VAL A 454 -8.40 26.48 -4.81
C VAL A 454 -8.08 25.20 -5.58
N SER A 455 -7.37 24.28 -4.91
CA SER A 455 -7.04 22.96 -5.43
C SER A 455 -7.97 21.89 -4.82
N PRO A 456 -8.47 20.92 -5.59
CA PRO A 456 -9.21 19.79 -5.04
C PRO A 456 -8.42 18.99 -3.99
N ARG A 457 -7.08 18.98 -4.09
CA ARG A 457 -6.21 18.31 -3.10
C ARG A 457 -6.34 18.92 -1.70
N TRP A 458 -6.71 20.19 -1.60
CA TRP A 458 -6.92 20.84 -0.31
C TRP A 458 -8.11 20.27 0.45
N LEU A 459 -9.10 19.71 -0.24
CA LEU A 459 -10.18 19.00 0.42
C LEU A 459 -9.67 17.72 1.08
N ASP A 460 -8.85 16.95 0.37
CA ASP A 460 -8.23 15.74 0.92
C ASP A 460 -7.34 16.10 2.12
N GLU A 461 -6.55 17.17 2.04
CA GLU A 461 -5.76 17.68 3.17
C GLU A 461 -6.64 18.11 4.36
N TYR A 462 -7.75 18.81 4.10
CA TYR A 462 -8.72 19.21 5.11
C TYR A 462 -9.30 18.00 5.83
N ILE A 463 -9.74 16.96 5.09
CA ILE A 463 -10.30 15.74 5.68
C ILE A 463 -9.25 15.03 6.54
N LYS A 464 -8.00 14.93 6.06
CA LYS A 464 -6.89 14.27 6.77
C LYS A 464 -6.65 14.84 8.16
N GLU A 465 -6.86 16.15 8.37
CA GLU A 465 -6.76 16.77 9.70
C GLU A 465 -7.74 16.16 10.73
N TYR A 466 -8.87 15.63 10.27
CA TYR A 466 -9.89 15.00 11.11
C TYR A 466 -9.78 13.48 11.17
N LEU A 467 -8.97 12.82 10.33
CA LEU A 467 -8.88 11.36 10.30
C LEU A 467 -8.09 10.78 11.48
N ARG A 468 -7.14 11.52 12.04
CA ARG A 468 -6.23 11.00 13.06
C ARG A 468 -6.93 10.42 14.30
N PRO A 469 -7.94 11.08 14.91
CA PRO A 469 -8.68 10.49 16.03
C PRO A 469 -9.48 9.23 15.65
N TYR A 470 -9.76 9.05 14.36
CA TYR A 470 -10.54 7.92 13.84
C TYR A 470 -9.68 6.74 13.40
N LEU A 471 -8.35 6.91 13.27
CA LEU A 471 -7.46 5.83 12.83
C LEU A 471 -7.65 4.56 13.66
N THR A 472 -7.52 4.65 14.99
CA THR A 472 -7.67 3.48 15.87
C THR A 472 -9.07 2.86 15.77
N PRO A 473 -10.18 3.61 15.93
CA PRO A 473 -11.51 3.03 15.77
C PRO A 473 -11.78 2.40 14.39
N MET A 474 -11.40 3.07 13.30
CA MET A 474 -11.51 2.51 11.95
C MET A 474 -10.69 1.22 11.83
N THR A 475 -9.50 1.16 12.43
CA THR A 475 -8.66 -0.05 12.47
C THR A 475 -9.37 -1.20 13.19
N ARG A 476 -10.06 -0.93 14.32
CA ARG A 476 -10.84 -1.95 15.05
C ARG A 476 -12.01 -2.48 14.22
N ILE A 477 -12.65 -1.62 13.45
CA ILE A 477 -13.76 -2.00 12.57
C ILE A 477 -13.26 -2.82 11.38
N GLN A 478 -12.19 -2.34 10.74
CA GLN A 478 -11.63 -2.91 9.51
C GLN A 478 -10.92 -4.25 9.75
N PHE A 479 -10.16 -4.36 10.84
CA PHE A 479 -9.28 -5.50 11.12
C PHE A 479 -9.71 -6.20 12.41
N ALA A 480 -10.49 -7.27 12.28
CA ALA A 480 -11.02 -8.03 13.42
C ALA A 480 -9.93 -8.59 14.34
N ASP A 481 -8.77 -8.94 13.78
CA ASP A 481 -7.61 -9.41 14.51
C ASP A 481 -6.87 -8.29 15.25
N PHE A 482 -6.82 -7.06 14.72
CA PHE A 482 -6.39 -5.88 15.50
C PHE A 482 -7.29 -5.67 16.72
N ASN A 483 -8.60 -5.66 16.52
CA ASN A 483 -9.56 -5.50 17.62
C ASN A 483 -9.40 -6.60 18.69
N THR A 484 -9.18 -7.85 18.24
CA THR A 484 -8.93 -8.97 19.15
C THR A 484 -7.64 -8.79 19.95
N SER A 485 -6.54 -8.42 19.28
CA SER A 485 -5.25 -8.15 19.93
C SER A 485 -5.34 -7.00 20.93
N LEU A 486 -6.08 -5.94 20.61
CA LEU A 486 -6.28 -4.80 21.51
C LEU A 486 -7.05 -5.21 22.78
N ILE A 487 -8.16 -5.94 22.63
CA ILE A 487 -8.93 -6.46 23.78
C ILE A 487 -8.08 -7.38 24.67
N GLN A 488 -7.21 -8.20 24.07
CA GLN A 488 -6.30 -9.05 24.83
C GLN A 488 -5.26 -8.23 25.59
N TYR A 489 -4.71 -7.20 24.95
CA TYR A 489 -3.75 -6.29 25.56
C TYR A 489 -4.36 -5.54 26.75
N GLU A 490 -5.55 -4.96 26.57
CA GLU A 490 -6.34 -4.31 27.64
C GLU A 490 -6.49 -5.22 28.86
N ARG A 491 -7.01 -6.43 28.66
CA ARG A 491 -7.23 -7.39 29.76
C ARG A 491 -5.92 -7.81 30.42
N GLY A 492 -4.87 -8.04 29.64
CA GLY A 492 -3.55 -8.41 30.14
C GLY A 492 -2.92 -7.31 31.00
N LEU A 493 -2.99 -6.06 30.54
CA LEU A 493 -2.52 -4.90 31.26
C LEU A 493 -3.30 -4.67 32.55
N LEU A 494 -4.62 -4.87 32.51
CA LEU A 494 -5.48 -4.71 33.69
C LEU A 494 -5.12 -5.73 34.78
N VAL A 495 -4.91 -7.00 34.40
CA VAL A 495 -4.45 -8.05 35.33
C VAL A 495 -3.03 -7.78 35.83
N PHE A 496 -2.15 -7.21 35.00
CA PHE A 496 -0.81 -6.79 35.42
C PHE A 496 -0.89 -5.70 36.50
N ASN A 497 -1.68 -4.65 36.27
CA ASN A 497 -1.89 -3.56 37.22
C ASN A 497 -2.46 -4.05 38.56
N TYR A 498 -3.41 -4.99 38.52
CA TYR A 498 -3.90 -5.66 39.72
C TYR A 498 -2.79 -6.37 40.49
N ASN A 499 -1.96 -7.17 39.81
CA ASN A 499 -0.88 -7.90 40.48
C ASN A 499 0.15 -6.93 41.09
N ASP A 500 0.47 -5.83 40.43
CA ASP A 500 1.39 -4.82 40.98
C ASP A 500 0.82 -4.21 42.27
N GLN A 501 -0.45 -3.80 42.28
CA GLN A 501 -1.09 -3.30 43.50
C GLN A 501 -1.14 -4.34 44.62
N ALA A 502 -1.43 -5.60 44.28
CA ALA A 502 -1.46 -6.70 45.22
C ALA A 502 -0.06 -7.00 45.82
N LEU A 503 1.02 -6.83 45.05
CA LEU A 503 2.39 -7.00 45.53
C LEU A 503 2.81 -5.90 46.52
N TRP A 504 2.37 -4.66 46.30
CA TRP A 504 2.72 -3.52 47.14
C TRP A 504 1.76 -3.30 48.32
N ASN A 505 0.60 -3.95 48.32
CA ASN A 505 -0.37 -3.90 49.41
C ASN A 505 -0.84 -5.30 49.84
N PRO A 506 -0.23 -5.91 50.87
CA PRO A 506 -0.50 -7.28 51.30
C PRO A 506 -1.95 -7.58 51.69
N SER A 507 -2.77 -6.56 51.99
CA SER A 507 -4.21 -6.75 52.23
C SER A 507 -4.98 -7.17 50.98
N TYR A 508 -4.39 -7.00 49.78
CA TYR A 508 -4.94 -7.39 48.47
C TYR A 508 -4.26 -8.65 47.89
N ALA A 509 -3.20 -9.15 48.52
CA ALA A 509 -2.29 -10.16 47.97
C ALA A 509 -2.78 -11.62 48.07
N ASP A 510 -3.92 -11.87 48.72
CA ASP A 510 -4.37 -13.24 48.93
C ASP A 510 -5.06 -13.80 47.68
N THR A 511 -4.25 -14.31 46.75
CA THR A 511 -4.71 -15.07 45.58
C THR A 511 -5.55 -16.30 45.97
N THR A 512 -5.39 -16.81 47.19
CA THR A 512 -6.23 -17.85 47.78
C THR A 512 -7.60 -17.30 48.21
N ALA A 513 -7.67 -16.03 48.65
CA ALA A 513 -8.93 -15.36 48.98
C ALA A 513 -9.74 -15.03 47.72
N VAL A 514 -9.11 -14.59 46.63
CA VAL A 514 -9.80 -14.40 45.34
C VAL A 514 -10.36 -15.73 44.80
N GLN A 515 -9.59 -16.82 44.91
CA GLN A 515 -10.06 -18.19 44.60
C GLN A 515 -11.12 -18.74 45.57
N ALA A 516 -11.26 -18.17 46.76
CA ALA A 516 -12.27 -18.57 47.74
C ALA A 516 -13.51 -17.67 47.70
N HIS A 517 -13.40 -16.47 47.12
CA HIS A 517 -14.47 -15.50 46.97
C HIS A 517 -15.31 -15.74 45.70
N TYR A 518 -14.69 -16.27 44.65
CA TYR A 518 -15.29 -16.64 43.37
C TYR A 518 -15.03 -18.11 43.04
#